data_AF-A0A0S1AXH7-F1
#
_entry.id   AF-A0A0S1AXH7-F1
#
_cell.length_a   1.000
_cell.length_b   1.000
_cell.length_c   1.000
_cell.angle_alpha   90.00
_cell.angle_beta   90.00
_cell.angle_gamma   90.00
#
_symmetry.space_group_name_H-M   'P 1'
#
loop_
_entity.id
_entity.type
_entity.pdbx_description
1 polymer ?
#
loop_
_entity_poly.entity_id
_entity_poly.type
_entity_poly.pdbx_seq_one_letter_code
_entity_poly.pdbx_strand_id
1 'polypeptide(L)'
;MKRSFLAGLLPLLLAPPVSMAAPAPSAADTGAAGFLAALAQHCGQAFAGRVVANQPASATPDPFEGQVLVMHVRGCDAPAQELRVPFHVGEDRSRTWVLTRVGDRLRLKHDHRHADGSPDKVTLYGGDTHEPGTAQRQAFPVDAESVAMFEREGLAGSVRNTWAMEVEPGRRFLYELSRPDGRLFQVEFDLTRPVAAPPPPWGADAAATEKGA
;
A
#
# COMPACT_ATOMS: atom_id res chain seq x y z
N MET A 1 83.79 -18.91 25.20
CA MET A 1 82.68 -19.80 24.74
C MET A 1 81.52 -18.93 24.28
N LYS A 2 81.29 -18.84 22.97
CA LYS A 2 80.23 -18.02 22.35
C LYS A 2 78.94 -18.85 22.31
N ARG A 3 77.84 -18.35 22.90
CA ARG A 3 76.51 -18.94 22.80
C ARG A 3 75.74 -18.25 21.68
N SER A 4 75.51 -18.96 20.57
CA SER A 4 74.63 -18.52 19.49
C SER A 4 73.17 -18.80 19.85
N PHE A 5 72.30 -17.79 19.72
CA PHE A 5 70.85 -17.96 19.74
C PHE A 5 70.35 -17.97 18.28
N LEU A 6 69.73 -19.06 17.84
CA LEU A 6 68.95 -19.11 16.60
C LEU A 6 67.54 -18.60 16.89
N ALA A 7 67.14 -17.51 16.23
CA ALA A 7 65.75 -17.07 16.16
C ALA A 7 65.06 -17.80 15.00
N GLY A 8 64.07 -18.64 15.30
CA GLY A 8 63.22 -19.28 14.30
C GLY A 8 62.11 -18.32 13.84
N LEU A 9 62.08 -18.00 12.55
CA LEU A 9 60.95 -17.31 11.91
C LEU A 9 59.79 -18.31 11.72
N LEU A 10 58.65 -18.00 12.32
CA LEU A 10 57.38 -18.69 12.04
C LEU A 10 56.75 -18.07 10.77
N PRO A 11 56.34 -18.86 9.76
CA PRO A 11 55.71 -18.32 8.57
C PRO A 11 54.24 -17.96 8.87
N LEU A 12 53.88 -16.70 8.64
CA LEU A 12 52.51 -16.21 8.73
C LEU A 12 51.74 -16.66 7.47
N LEU A 13 50.87 -17.66 7.62
CA LEU A 13 49.96 -18.10 6.55
C LEU A 13 48.84 -17.05 6.36
N LEU A 14 48.94 -16.28 5.28
CA LEU A 14 47.93 -15.30 4.89
C LEU A 14 46.75 -16.04 4.22
N ALA A 15 45.66 -16.25 4.95
CA ALA A 15 44.43 -16.79 4.39
C ALA A 15 43.72 -15.72 3.52
N PRO A 16 43.24 -16.05 2.32
CA PRO A 16 42.51 -15.11 1.48
C PRO A 16 41.13 -14.79 2.09
N PRO A 17 40.61 -13.55 1.92
CA PRO A 17 39.30 -13.20 2.40
C PRO A 17 38.23 -13.99 1.61
N VAL A 18 37.44 -14.77 2.33
CA VAL A 18 36.23 -15.42 1.78
C VAL A 18 35.21 -14.31 1.53
N SER A 19 35.00 -13.98 0.26
CA SER A 19 33.95 -13.05 -0.15
C SER A 19 32.60 -13.72 0.05
N MET A 20 31.90 -13.37 1.12
CA MET A 20 30.48 -13.69 1.32
C MET A 20 29.68 -12.81 0.35
N ALA A 21 29.48 -13.27 -0.88
CA ALA A 21 28.49 -12.69 -1.76
C ALA A 21 27.12 -12.87 -1.09
N ALA A 22 26.48 -11.75 -0.73
CA ALA A 22 25.10 -11.77 -0.27
C ALA A 22 24.22 -12.40 -1.37
N PRO A 23 23.30 -13.33 -1.04
CA PRO A 23 22.42 -13.91 -2.03
C PRO A 23 21.61 -12.79 -2.70
N ALA A 24 21.65 -12.75 -4.04
CA ALA A 24 20.74 -11.90 -4.80
C ALA A 24 19.29 -12.30 -4.47
N PRO A 25 18.36 -11.35 -4.28
CA PRO A 25 16.97 -11.69 -4.05
C PRO A 25 16.46 -12.58 -5.19
N SER A 26 15.99 -13.76 -4.83
CA SER A 26 15.40 -14.72 -5.75
C SER A 26 14.18 -14.09 -6.44
N ALA A 27 14.00 -14.37 -7.74
CA ALA A 27 12.87 -13.93 -8.55
C ALA A 27 11.48 -14.45 -8.08
N ALA A 28 11.41 -15.10 -6.91
CA ALA A 28 10.24 -15.79 -6.37
C ALA A 28 9.30 -14.94 -5.49
N ASP A 29 9.54 -13.63 -5.30
CA ASP A 29 8.71 -12.78 -4.42
C ASP A 29 8.05 -11.59 -5.15
N THR A 30 7.67 -11.78 -6.42
CA THR A 30 7.36 -10.70 -7.38
C THR A 30 5.88 -10.29 -7.46
N GLY A 31 4.99 -10.89 -6.66
CA GLY A 31 3.55 -10.56 -6.62
C GLY A 31 3.19 -9.66 -5.43
N ALA A 32 2.26 -10.14 -4.60
CA ALA A 32 1.79 -9.50 -3.36
C ALA A 32 2.92 -8.98 -2.45
N ALA A 33 3.96 -9.79 -2.24
CA ALA A 33 5.09 -9.44 -1.37
C ALA A 33 5.88 -8.25 -1.92
N GLY A 34 6.23 -8.28 -3.21
CA GLY A 34 6.89 -7.18 -3.90
C GLY A 34 6.05 -5.90 -3.90
N PHE A 35 4.73 -6.02 -4.05
CA PHE A 35 3.82 -4.87 -4.01
C PHE A 35 3.79 -4.21 -2.63
N LEU A 36 3.62 -4.99 -1.56
CA LEU A 36 3.67 -4.47 -0.19
C LEU A 36 5.05 -3.88 0.12
N ALA A 37 6.13 -4.53 -0.29
CA ALA A 37 7.48 -4.02 -0.09
C ALA A 37 7.71 -2.67 -0.81
N ALA A 38 7.20 -2.52 -2.04
CA ALA A 38 7.28 -1.27 -2.77
C ALA A 38 6.49 -0.14 -2.08
N LEU A 39 5.27 -0.43 -1.62
CA LEU A 39 4.45 0.54 -0.91
C LEU A 39 5.03 0.91 0.47
N ALA A 40 5.63 -0.06 1.17
CA ALA A 40 6.23 0.11 2.49
C ALA A 40 7.46 1.05 2.49
N GLN A 41 8.08 1.30 1.32
CA GLN A 41 9.14 2.33 1.22
C GLN A 41 8.63 3.74 1.57
N HIS A 42 7.31 3.91 1.62
CA HIS A 42 6.64 5.18 1.85
C HIS A 42 6.00 5.31 3.23
N CYS A 43 6.31 4.41 4.16
CA CYS A 43 5.83 4.47 5.54
C CYS A 43 6.01 5.86 6.18
N GLY A 44 4.93 6.37 6.78
CA GLY A 44 4.86 7.69 7.39
C GLY A 44 4.79 8.86 6.41
N GLN A 45 4.92 8.61 5.10
CA GLN A 45 4.87 9.65 4.07
C GLN A 45 3.45 9.83 3.52
N ALA A 46 3.14 11.07 3.18
CA ALA A 46 1.91 11.44 2.50
C ALA A 46 2.19 12.08 1.14
N PHE A 47 1.27 11.92 0.19
CA PHE A 47 1.43 12.37 -1.18
C PHE A 47 0.15 13.00 -1.72
N ALA A 48 0.29 14.12 -2.41
CA ALA A 48 -0.83 14.77 -3.07
C ALA A 48 -1.23 13.99 -4.33
N GLY A 49 -2.55 13.93 -4.59
CA GLY A 49 -3.11 13.24 -5.73
C GLY A 49 -4.08 14.08 -6.55
N ARG A 50 -4.53 13.49 -7.66
CA ARG A 50 -5.54 14.06 -8.56
C ARG A 50 -6.34 12.98 -9.25
N VAL A 51 -7.59 13.28 -9.58
CA VAL A 51 -8.42 12.42 -10.44
C VAL A 51 -7.87 12.46 -11.86
N VAL A 52 -7.63 11.30 -12.46
CA VAL A 52 -7.14 11.16 -13.85
C VAL A 52 -8.15 10.48 -14.77
N ALA A 53 -9.13 9.76 -14.21
CA ALA A 53 -10.29 9.28 -14.93
C ALA A 53 -11.54 9.34 -14.04
N ASN A 54 -12.63 9.86 -14.58
CA ASN A 54 -13.97 9.73 -13.99
C ASN A 54 -14.98 9.53 -15.11
N GLN A 55 -15.16 8.27 -15.51
CA GLN A 55 -15.96 7.87 -16.67
C GLN A 55 -17.08 6.91 -16.26
N PRO A 56 -18.29 7.03 -16.84
CA PRO A 56 -18.75 8.22 -17.55
C PRO A 56 -18.72 9.46 -16.62
N ALA A 57 -18.68 10.65 -17.20
CA ALA A 57 -18.72 11.87 -16.41
C ALA A 57 -20.00 11.87 -15.54
N SER A 58 -19.84 12.21 -14.27
CA SER A 58 -20.96 12.31 -13.35
C SER A 58 -21.87 13.47 -13.76
N ALA A 59 -23.19 13.29 -13.64
CA ALA A 59 -24.16 14.36 -13.89
C ALA A 59 -24.16 15.43 -12.78
N THR A 60 -23.60 15.10 -11.61
CA THR A 60 -23.40 15.99 -10.47
C THR A 60 -21.92 16.04 -10.11
N PRO A 61 -21.44 17.13 -9.48
CA PRO A 61 -20.05 17.19 -9.00
C PRO A 61 -19.73 15.96 -8.15
N ASP A 62 -18.67 15.27 -8.51
CA ASP A 62 -18.18 14.11 -7.78
C ASP A 62 -17.52 14.59 -6.47
N PRO A 63 -17.67 13.87 -5.33
CA PRO A 63 -17.08 14.28 -4.05
C PRO A 63 -15.55 14.49 -4.08
N PHE A 64 -14.84 13.96 -5.09
CA PHE A 64 -13.40 14.17 -5.27
C PHE A 64 -13.07 15.45 -6.08
N GLU A 65 -14.02 16.01 -6.82
CA GLU A 65 -13.78 17.17 -7.69
C GLU A 65 -13.55 18.46 -6.89
N GLY A 66 -12.49 19.18 -7.25
CA GLY A 66 -12.09 20.42 -6.57
C GLY A 66 -11.54 20.23 -5.16
N GLN A 67 -11.38 18.99 -4.68
CA GLN A 67 -10.84 18.69 -3.36
C GLN A 67 -9.33 18.46 -3.39
N VAL A 68 -8.66 18.79 -2.29
CA VAL A 68 -7.28 18.37 -2.05
C VAL A 68 -7.29 16.89 -1.73
N LEU A 69 -6.63 16.08 -2.56
CA LEU A 69 -6.56 14.63 -2.42
C LEU A 69 -5.20 14.26 -1.84
N VAL A 70 -5.17 13.52 -0.73
CA VAL A 70 -3.91 13.09 -0.09
C VAL A 70 -3.99 11.64 0.32
N MET A 71 -3.02 10.82 -0.11
CA MET A 71 -2.79 9.50 0.47
C MET A 71 -1.73 9.60 1.56
N HIS A 72 -1.78 8.72 2.55
CA HIS A 72 -0.74 8.58 3.58
C HIS A 72 -0.50 7.08 3.80
N VAL A 73 0.74 6.60 3.79
CA VAL A 73 1.04 5.18 4.08
C VAL A 73 1.35 5.01 5.57
N ARG A 74 0.61 4.15 6.25
CA ARG A 74 0.70 3.87 7.69
C ARG A 74 0.60 2.36 7.98
N GLY A 75 0.67 2.00 9.27
CA GLY A 75 0.52 0.62 9.72
C GLY A 75 1.80 -0.19 9.54
N CYS A 76 2.96 0.45 9.69
CA CYS A 76 4.25 -0.09 9.27
C CYS A 76 4.99 -0.90 10.35
N ASP A 77 4.28 -1.35 11.39
CA ASP A 77 4.84 -2.26 12.39
C ASP A 77 5.12 -3.66 11.80
N ALA A 78 4.27 -4.09 10.86
CA ALA A 78 4.39 -5.36 10.14
C ALA A 78 4.04 -5.20 8.65
N PRO A 79 4.81 -4.41 7.88
CA PRO A 79 4.44 -3.96 6.54
C PRO A 79 4.39 -5.09 5.50
N ALA A 80 5.03 -6.24 5.79
CA ALA A 80 4.91 -7.45 4.98
C ALA A 80 3.58 -8.19 5.15
N GLN A 81 2.79 -7.85 6.18
CA GLN A 81 1.52 -8.48 6.53
C GLN A 81 0.33 -7.55 6.35
N GLU A 82 0.43 -6.30 6.78
CA GLU A 82 -0.62 -5.31 6.59
C GLU A 82 -0.03 -3.91 6.34
N LEU A 83 -0.64 -3.15 5.44
CA LEU A 83 -0.45 -1.72 5.29
C LEU A 83 -1.82 -1.04 5.30
N ARG A 84 -1.88 0.15 5.89
CA ARG A 84 -3.08 0.99 5.91
C ARG A 84 -2.78 2.29 5.21
N VAL A 85 -3.58 2.63 4.21
CA VAL A 85 -3.40 3.84 3.42
C VAL A 85 -4.62 4.75 3.58
N PRO A 86 -4.62 5.65 4.57
CA PRO A 86 -5.62 6.71 4.64
C PRO A 86 -5.68 7.52 3.35
N PHE A 87 -6.90 7.82 2.91
CA PHE A 87 -7.17 8.64 1.74
C PHE A 87 -8.08 9.82 2.13
N HIS A 88 -7.49 11.00 2.18
CA HIS A 88 -8.12 12.25 2.57
C HIS A 88 -8.68 12.98 1.35
N VAL A 89 -9.88 13.52 1.52
CA VAL A 89 -10.60 14.28 0.49
C VAL A 89 -11.02 15.60 1.10
N GLY A 90 -10.19 16.63 0.93
CA GLY A 90 -10.33 17.86 1.71
C GLY A 90 -10.28 17.55 3.22
N GLU A 91 -11.32 17.96 3.93
CA GLU A 91 -11.47 17.71 5.38
C GLU A 91 -12.09 16.34 5.71
N ASP A 92 -12.54 15.58 4.71
CA ASP A 92 -13.09 14.25 4.91
C ASP A 92 -11.96 13.22 5.12
N ARG A 93 -11.98 12.62 6.31
CA ARG A 93 -10.98 11.69 6.82
C ARG A 93 -11.53 10.27 7.03
N SER A 94 -12.66 9.97 6.39
CA SER A 94 -13.40 8.72 6.60
C SER A 94 -12.73 7.48 6.02
N ARG A 95 -11.86 7.61 5.01
CA ARG A 95 -11.46 6.50 4.14
C ARG A 95 -10.06 6.01 4.46
N THR A 96 -9.92 4.70 4.62
CA THR A 96 -8.63 4.01 4.68
C THR A 96 -8.68 2.77 3.82
N TRP A 97 -7.73 2.62 2.91
CA TRP A 97 -7.48 1.33 2.25
C TRP A 97 -6.65 0.43 3.16
N VAL A 98 -7.12 -0.77 3.42
CA VAL A 98 -6.43 -1.77 4.23
C VAL A 98 -5.98 -2.89 3.30
N LEU A 99 -4.68 -3.05 3.15
CA LEU A 99 -4.04 -4.09 2.35
C LEU A 99 -3.49 -5.15 3.29
N THR A 100 -4.00 -6.37 3.21
CA THR A 100 -3.58 -7.50 4.07
C THR A 100 -3.04 -8.64 3.21
N ARG A 101 -1.88 -9.18 3.56
CA ARG A 101 -1.33 -10.38 2.91
C ARG A 101 -2.11 -11.62 3.30
N VAL A 102 -2.54 -12.41 2.31
CA VAL A 102 -3.24 -13.68 2.49
C VAL A 102 -2.51 -14.75 1.69
N GLY A 103 -1.47 -15.34 2.29
CA GLY A 103 -0.57 -16.26 1.58
C GLY A 103 0.28 -15.52 0.53
N ASP A 104 0.11 -15.91 -0.73
CA ASP A 104 0.74 -15.29 -1.91
C ASP A 104 -0.15 -14.23 -2.58
N ARG A 105 -1.33 -13.94 -2.01
CA ARG A 105 -2.31 -12.96 -2.49
C ARG A 105 -2.41 -11.75 -1.56
N LEU A 106 -3.13 -10.73 -2.04
CA LEU A 106 -3.53 -9.59 -1.22
C LEU A 106 -5.05 -9.52 -1.08
N ARG A 107 -5.49 -9.04 0.06
CA ARG A 107 -6.85 -8.56 0.32
C ARG A 107 -6.82 -7.04 0.39
N LEU A 108 -7.75 -6.41 -0.31
CA LEU A 108 -8.07 -4.99 -0.16
C LEU A 108 -9.42 -4.87 0.56
N LYS A 109 -9.47 -4.06 1.61
CA LYS A 109 -10.72 -3.62 2.25
C LYS A 109 -10.74 -2.10 2.41
N HIS A 110 -11.90 -1.49 2.25
CA HIS A 110 -12.12 -0.07 2.43
C HIS A 110 -12.73 0.17 3.80
N ASP A 111 -11.91 0.57 4.77
CA ASP A 111 -12.39 0.95 6.10
C ASP A 111 -12.92 2.39 6.03
N HIS A 112 -14.24 2.52 6.16
CA HIS A 112 -14.99 3.76 6.21
C HIS A 112 -15.48 4.00 7.65
N ARG A 113 -15.18 5.19 8.18
CA ARG A 113 -15.56 5.63 9.52
C ARG A 113 -16.32 6.95 9.48
N HIS A 114 -17.23 7.14 10.43
CA HIS A 114 -17.81 8.44 10.73
C HIS A 114 -16.82 9.32 11.51
N ALA A 115 -17.13 10.61 11.65
CA ALA A 115 -16.26 11.57 12.33
C ALA A 115 -15.99 11.25 13.81
N ASP A 116 -16.91 10.54 14.46
CA ASP A 116 -16.75 10.02 15.83
C ASP A 116 -15.92 8.72 15.90
N GLY A 117 -15.46 8.20 14.76
CA GLY A 117 -14.67 6.97 14.64
C GLY A 117 -15.50 5.68 14.59
N SER A 118 -16.83 5.75 14.70
CA SER A 118 -17.69 4.58 14.52
C SER A 118 -17.68 4.09 13.06
N PRO A 119 -17.84 2.77 12.82
CA PRO A 119 -17.88 2.21 11.47
C PRO A 119 -19.11 2.67 10.69
N ASP A 120 -18.90 3.03 9.41
CA ASP A 120 -20.00 3.27 8.47
C ASP A 120 -20.76 1.96 8.18
N LYS A 121 -22.03 2.06 7.80
CA LYS A 121 -22.85 0.88 7.42
C LYS A 121 -22.29 0.15 6.20
N VAL A 122 -21.61 0.87 5.30
CA VAL A 122 -20.90 0.38 4.12
C VAL A 122 -19.40 0.56 4.35
N THR A 123 -18.81 -0.36 5.09
CA THR A 123 -17.39 -0.37 5.45
C THR A 123 -16.81 -1.77 5.33
N LEU A 124 -15.48 -1.88 5.28
CA LEU A 124 -14.76 -3.14 5.10
C LEU A 124 -15.25 -3.92 3.87
N TYR A 125 -15.60 -3.21 2.79
CA TYR A 125 -15.88 -3.79 1.49
C TYR A 125 -14.62 -3.84 0.63
N GLY A 126 -14.53 -4.78 -0.30
CA GLY A 126 -13.39 -4.95 -1.17
C GLY A 126 -13.32 -6.35 -1.75
N GLY A 127 -12.12 -6.93 -1.79
CA GLY A 127 -11.93 -8.31 -2.24
C GLY A 127 -10.48 -8.75 -2.22
N ASP A 128 -10.28 -9.97 -2.72
CA ASP A 128 -8.97 -10.62 -2.79
C ASP A 128 -8.46 -10.63 -4.22
N THR A 129 -7.15 -10.63 -4.39
CA THR A 129 -6.56 -10.86 -5.71
C THR A 129 -6.86 -12.28 -6.16
N HIS A 130 -7.25 -12.49 -7.42
CA HIS A 130 -7.47 -13.86 -7.93
C HIS A 130 -6.16 -14.60 -8.17
N GLU A 131 -5.16 -13.87 -8.68
CA GLU A 131 -3.79 -14.31 -8.88
C GLU A 131 -2.85 -13.54 -7.94
N PRO A 132 -1.57 -13.93 -7.78
CA PRO A 132 -0.59 -13.18 -6.98
C PRO A 132 -0.32 -11.74 -7.46
N GLY A 133 -0.82 -11.38 -8.65
CA GLY A 133 -0.60 -10.09 -9.29
C GLY A 133 0.87 -9.85 -9.62
N THR A 134 1.29 -8.59 -9.58
CA THR A 134 2.69 -8.19 -9.78
C THR A 134 3.11 -7.22 -8.68
N ALA A 135 4.42 -6.99 -8.55
CA ALA A 135 4.96 -6.01 -7.62
C ALA A 135 4.47 -4.59 -7.96
N GLN A 136 4.07 -4.36 -9.21
CA GLN A 136 3.62 -3.07 -9.71
C GLN A 136 2.10 -2.91 -9.63
N ARG A 137 1.31 -3.97 -9.86
CA ARG A 137 -0.16 -3.89 -9.94
C ARG A 137 -0.84 -5.08 -9.30
N GLN A 138 -1.90 -4.77 -8.56
CA GLN A 138 -2.81 -5.72 -7.91
C GLN A 138 -4.25 -5.37 -8.28
N ALA A 139 -5.09 -6.38 -8.50
CA ALA A 139 -6.50 -6.21 -8.85
C ALA A 139 -7.38 -7.08 -7.95
N PHE A 140 -8.46 -6.50 -7.45
CA PHE A 140 -9.33 -7.03 -6.41
C PHE A 140 -10.78 -7.01 -6.92
N PRO A 141 -11.24 -8.10 -7.55
CA PRO A 141 -12.67 -8.28 -7.81
C PRO A 141 -13.44 -8.30 -6.50
N VAL A 142 -14.65 -7.73 -6.50
CA VAL A 142 -15.50 -7.70 -5.32
C VAL A 142 -15.78 -9.09 -4.75
N ASP A 143 -15.59 -9.24 -3.44
CA ASP A 143 -15.85 -10.51 -2.75
C ASP A 143 -17.31 -10.70 -2.37
N ALA A 144 -17.67 -11.94 -2.02
CA ALA A 144 -19.04 -12.33 -1.69
C ALA A 144 -19.61 -11.57 -0.47
N GLU A 145 -18.77 -11.26 0.52
CA GLU A 145 -19.18 -10.47 1.70
C GLU A 145 -19.60 -9.06 1.28
N SER A 146 -18.79 -8.43 0.43
CA SER A 146 -19.04 -7.09 -0.10
C SER A 146 -20.25 -7.08 -1.03
N VAL A 147 -20.46 -8.11 -1.85
CA VAL A 147 -21.68 -8.27 -2.66
C VAL A 147 -22.91 -8.31 -1.76
N ALA A 148 -22.94 -9.17 -0.74
CA ALA A 148 -24.07 -9.29 0.17
C ALA A 148 -24.34 -7.98 0.95
N MET A 149 -23.28 -7.25 1.32
CA MET A 149 -23.40 -5.91 1.88
C MET A 149 -24.03 -4.93 0.89
N PHE A 150 -23.49 -4.84 -0.32
CA PHE A 150 -24.00 -3.91 -1.33
C PHE A 150 -25.45 -4.19 -1.72
N GLU A 151 -25.85 -5.46 -1.83
CA GLU A 151 -27.24 -5.83 -2.10
C GLU A 151 -28.18 -5.38 -0.98
N ARG A 152 -27.80 -5.63 0.29
CA ARG A 152 -28.56 -5.19 1.46
C ARG A 152 -28.70 -3.66 1.53
N GLU A 153 -27.67 -2.94 1.11
CA GLU A 153 -27.62 -1.47 1.18
C GLU A 153 -28.08 -0.78 -0.11
N GLY A 154 -28.60 -1.52 -1.10
CA GLY A 154 -29.16 -0.96 -2.34
C GLY A 154 -28.11 -0.45 -3.33
N LEU A 155 -26.86 -0.90 -3.22
CA LEU A 155 -25.71 -0.51 -4.05
C LEU A 155 -25.48 -1.51 -5.20
N ALA A 156 -26.53 -1.82 -5.97
CA ALA A 156 -26.49 -2.86 -7.01
C ALA A 156 -25.41 -2.66 -8.08
N GLY A 157 -25.00 -1.41 -8.36
CA GLY A 157 -23.90 -1.13 -9.28
C GLY A 157 -22.56 -1.69 -8.78
N SER A 158 -22.35 -1.74 -7.46
CA SER A 158 -21.08 -2.09 -6.83
C SER A 158 -20.79 -3.58 -6.78
N VAL A 159 -21.78 -4.44 -7.03
CA VAL A 159 -21.65 -5.91 -7.00
C VAL A 159 -20.78 -6.47 -8.13
N ARG A 160 -20.34 -5.61 -9.06
CA ARG A 160 -19.43 -5.96 -10.16
C ARG A 160 -18.16 -5.11 -10.15
N ASN A 161 -17.85 -4.46 -9.03
CA ASN A 161 -16.64 -3.66 -8.90
C ASN A 161 -15.40 -4.53 -9.03
N THR A 162 -14.41 -4.01 -9.72
CA THR A 162 -13.02 -4.43 -9.58
C THR A 162 -12.22 -3.21 -9.16
N TRP A 163 -11.52 -3.32 -8.04
CA TRP A 163 -10.54 -2.33 -7.64
C TRP A 163 -9.17 -2.73 -8.15
N ALA A 164 -8.31 -1.75 -8.41
CA ALA A 164 -6.91 -2.03 -8.65
C ALA A 164 -6.04 -0.95 -8.01
N MET A 165 -4.81 -1.34 -7.70
CA MET A 165 -3.79 -0.44 -7.21
C MET A 165 -2.50 -0.65 -7.97
N GLU A 166 -1.80 0.45 -8.28
CA GLU A 166 -0.47 0.41 -8.86
C GLU A 166 0.52 1.17 -8.00
N VAL A 167 1.73 0.61 -7.86
CA VAL A 167 2.88 1.28 -7.27
C VAL A 167 3.98 1.31 -8.33
N GLU A 168 4.32 2.50 -8.81
CA GLU A 168 5.49 2.76 -9.65
C GLU A 168 6.55 3.47 -8.79
N PRO A 169 7.56 2.75 -8.28
CA PRO A 169 8.55 3.31 -7.36
C PRO A 169 9.19 4.59 -7.91
N GLY A 170 9.26 5.62 -7.08
CA GLY A 170 9.81 6.92 -7.46
C GLY A 170 9.04 7.65 -8.56
N ARG A 171 7.77 7.28 -8.82
CA ARG A 171 6.91 7.94 -9.82
C ARG A 171 5.51 8.20 -9.29
N ARG A 172 4.68 7.18 -9.10
CA ARG A 172 3.27 7.36 -8.71
C ARG A 172 2.66 6.15 -8.01
N PHE A 173 1.64 6.41 -7.21
CA PHE A 173 0.65 5.43 -6.78
C PHE A 173 -0.66 5.67 -7.54
N LEU A 174 -1.33 4.63 -8.01
CA LEU A 174 -2.64 4.73 -8.66
C LEU A 174 -3.65 3.91 -7.87
N TYR A 175 -4.81 4.49 -7.58
CA TYR A 175 -6.00 3.76 -7.18
C TYR A 175 -7.00 3.77 -8.34
N GLU A 176 -7.64 2.63 -8.57
CA GLU A 176 -8.63 2.44 -9.63
C GLU A 176 -9.88 1.74 -9.10
N LEU A 177 -11.04 2.17 -9.58
CA LEU A 177 -12.29 1.45 -9.55
C LEU A 177 -12.80 1.30 -10.98
N SER A 178 -13.02 0.05 -11.43
CA SER A 178 -13.61 -0.26 -12.72
C SER A 178 -14.85 -1.15 -12.59
N ARG A 179 -15.73 -1.08 -13.58
CA ARG A 179 -16.86 -2.00 -13.75
C ARG A 179 -17.06 -2.39 -15.21
N PRO A 180 -17.63 -3.56 -15.50
CA PRO A 180 -17.89 -4.01 -16.87
C PRO A 180 -18.83 -3.14 -17.70
N ASP A 181 -19.62 -2.27 -17.06
CA ASP A 181 -20.50 -1.30 -17.75
C ASP A 181 -19.79 -0.04 -18.24
N GLY A 182 -18.47 0.03 -18.10
CA GLY A 182 -17.65 1.16 -18.54
C GLY A 182 -17.40 2.21 -17.46
N ARG A 183 -17.82 1.99 -16.20
CA ARG A 183 -17.34 2.82 -15.08
C ARG A 183 -15.81 2.68 -14.98
N LEU A 184 -15.11 3.81 -15.00
CA LEU A 184 -13.69 3.91 -14.66
C LEU A 184 -13.44 5.16 -13.79
N PHE A 185 -12.94 4.95 -12.59
CA PHE A 185 -12.47 5.99 -11.70
C PHE A 185 -11.00 5.75 -11.36
N GLN A 186 -10.16 6.76 -11.49
CA GLN A 186 -8.75 6.67 -11.17
C GLN A 186 -8.26 7.92 -10.46
N VAL A 187 -7.52 7.72 -9.38
CA VAL A 187 -6.79 8.77 -8.66
C VAL A 187 -5.33 8.39 -8.62
N GLU A 188 -4.46 9.28 -9.07
CA GLU A 188 -3.01 9.07 -8.94
C GLU A 188 -2.39 10.04 -7.96
N PHE A 189 -1.32 9.60 -7.29
CA PHE A 189 -0.58 10.34 -6.28
C PHE A 189 0.90 10.39 -6.66
N ASP A 190 1.50 11.58 -6.53
CA ASP A 190 2.88 11.83 -6.93
C ASP A 190 3.86 11.37 -5.85
N LEU A 191 4.44 10.17 -6.01
CA LEU A 191 5.38 9.59 -5.05
C LEU A 191 6.77 10.27 -5.05
N THR A 192 7.01 11.23 -5.96
CA THR A 192 8.30 11.95 -6.02
C THR A 192 8.41 13.09 -5.02
N ARG A 193 7.27 13.56 -4.48
CA ARG A 193 7.19 14.75 -3.64
C ARG A 193 6.28 14.51 -2.44
N PRO A 194 6.85 14.05 -1.30
CA PRO A 194 6.11 13.98 -0.06
C PRO A 194 5.53 15.35 0.33
N VAL A 195 4.33 15.33 0.89
CA VAL A 195 3.65 16.50 1.48
C VAL A 195 3.51 16.33 2.99
N ALA A 196 3.13 17.40 3.69
CA ALA A 196 2.79 17.30 5.11
C ALA A 196 1.64 16.30 5.31
N ALA A 197 1.82 15.38 6.25
CA ALA A 197 0.78 14.40 6.56
C ALA A 197 -0.46 15.10 7.14
N PRO A 198 -1.67 14.81 6.62
CA PRO A 198 -2.90 15.33 7.20
C PRO A 198 -3.16 14.70 8.59
N PRO A 199 -4.11 15.24 9.37
CA PRO A 199 -4.53 14.61 10.61
C PRO A 199 -4.90 13.14 10.40
N PRO A 200 -4.76 12.27 11.41
CA PRO A 200 -5.15 10.86 11.31
C PRO A 200 -6.56 10.66 10.72
N PRO A 201 -6.82 9.56 9.99
CA PRO A 201 -8.17 9.21 9.58
C PRO A 201 -9.07 9.08 10.82
N TRP A 202 -10.37 9.28 10.66
CA TRP A 202 -11.30 9.10 11.78
C TRP A 202 -11.24 7.67 12.32
N GLY A 203 -11.29 7.53 13.65
CA GLY A 203 -11.17 6.24 14.33
C GLY A 203 -9.73 5.70 14.48
N ALA A 204 -8.70 6.40 14.00
CA ALA A 204 -7.31 6.05 14.28
C ALA A 204 -6.70 6.95 15.37
N ASP A 205 -5.88 6.37 16.24
CA ASP A 205 -5.14 7.13 17.24
C ASP A 205 -4.13 8.10 16.60
N ALA A 206 -3.97 9.25 17.24
CA ALA A 206 -2.99 10.27 16.82
C ALA A 206 -1.52 9.83 17.05
N ALA A 207 -1.29 8.79 17.84
CA ALA A 207 0.01 8.46 18.40
C ALA A 207 0.97 7.67 17.47
N ALA A 208 0.54 7.24 16.29
CA ALA A 208 1.48 6.76 15.27
C ALA A 208 2.16 7.94 14.56
N THR A 209 2.89 8.74 15.35
CA THR A 209 4.04 9.51 14.88
C THR A 209 5.21 8.55 15.06
N GLU A 210 5.58 7.88 13.97
CA GLU A 210 6.65 6.90 13.94
C GLU A 210 7.97 7.56 14.35
N LYS A 211 8.41 7.28 15.58
CA LYS A 211 9.83 7.38 15.95
C LYS A 211 10.54 6.26 15.22
N GLY A 212 11.10 6.55 14.05
CA GLY A 212 11.85 5.55 13.29
C GLY A 212 12.36 6.07 11.96
N ALA A 213 13.08 7.20 11.99
CA ALA A 213 14.04 7.58 10.96
C ALA A 213 15.43 7.54 11.56
#